data_AF-A0A2P5LUC3-F1
#
_entry.id   AF-A0A2P5LUC3-F1
#
_cell.length_a   1.000
_cell.length_b   1.000
_cell.length_c   1.000
_cell.angle_alpha   90.00
_cell.angle_beta   90.00
_cell.angle_gamma   90.00
#
_symmetry.space_group_name_H-M   'P 1'
#
loop_
_entity.id
_entity.type
_entity.pdbx_description
1 polymer ?
#
loop_
_entity_poly.entity_id
_entity_poly.type
_entity_poly.pdbx_seq_one_letter_code
_entity_poly.pdbx_strand_id
1 'polypeptide(L)'
;MRGSRLSVFGLLALLVASPAFAQSITPVPRPATPPTFQLVPNGNPPPPYTPVVTPVEVTRKGRANTDIFLGVYLTLDRECKVGATPRVEFAGDPKGGKLRTRTHPINLRDVPGAPRRTCIGTSPNGLAVTYRSDRRFRGEDKVEFRVVYPNGDVRAISATVTVE
;
A
#
# COMPACT_ATOMS: atom_id res chain seq x y z
N MET A 1 41.16 51.73 -0.63
CA MET A 1 40.27 52.87 -0.95
C MET A 1 38.85 52.46 -0.56
N ARG A 2 38.28 53.04 0.52
CA ARG A 2 37.09 53.94 0.53
C ARG A 2 35.84 53.29 -0.08
N GLY A 3 34.67 53.18 0.57
CA GLY A 3 34.13 53.66 1.85
C GLY A 3 32.84 52.88 2.15
N SER A 4 32.43 52.64 3.39
CA SER A 4 31.79 53.57 4.35
C SER A 4 30.59 54.34 3.77
N ARG A 5 29.36 53.90 4.10
CA ARG A 5 28.25 54.79 4.46
C ARG A 5 27.36 54.15 5.55
N LEU A 6 27.40 54.77 6.73
CA LEU A 6 26.37 54.77 7.78
C LEU A 6 25.17 55.63 7.33
N SER A 7 23.97 55.28 7.80
CA SER A 7 22.84 56.16 8.23
C SER A 7 21.64 55.23 8.50
N VAL A 8 21.20 54.92 9.73
CA VAL A 8 20.64 55.72 10.84
C VAL A 8 19.24 56.29 10.54
N PHE A 9 18.32 56.04 11.50
CA PHE A 9 17.02 56.65 11.80
C PHE A 9 15.75 56.08 11.13
N GLY A 10 14.78 55.70 11.99
CA GLY A 10 13.40 55.46 11.57
C GLY A 10 12.55 54.68 12.55
N LEU A 11 12.43 55.14 13.80
CA LEU A 11 11.47 54.64 14.78
C LEU A 11 10.05 55.03 14.32
N LEU A 12 9.15 54.08 14.07
CA LEU A 12 7.70 54.35 14.09
C LEU A 12 6.96 53.11 14.62
N ALA A 13 6.61 53.18 15.90
CA ALA A 13 5.73 52.23 16.55
C ALA A 13 4.28 52.54 16.15
N LEU A 14 3.64 51.65 15.39
CA LEU A 14 2.20 51.64 15.15
C LEU A 14 1.56 50.56 16.01
N LEU A 15 1.01 51.00 17.14
CA LEU A 15 0.08 50.25 17.98
C LEU A 15 -1.22 49.99 17.20
N VAL A 16 -1.41 48.77 16.72
CA VAL A 16 -2.71 48.32 16.18
C VAL A 16 -3.44 47.58 17.30
N ALA A 17 -4.49 48.23 17.81
CA ALA A 17 -5.42 47.65 18.76
C ALA A 17 -6.13 46.44 18.13
N SER A 18 -5.95 45.26 18.74
CA SER A 18 -6.64 44.04 18.35
C SER A 18 -8.00 43.98 19.04
N PRO A 19 -9.12 43.74 18.32
CA PRO A 19 -10.39 43.44 18.97
C PRO A 19 -10.32 42.06 19.62
N ALA A 20 -10.57 42.03 20.93
CA ALA A 20 -10.71 40.81 21.71
C ALA A 20 -11.99 40.08 21.27
N PHE A 21 -11.83 39.00 20.51
CA PHE A 21 -12.91 38.02 20.31
C PHE A 21 -13.07 37.23 21.61
N ALA A 22 -14.14 37.52 22.35
CA ALA A 22 -14.62 36.67 23.43
C ALA A 22 -15.16 35.37 22.82
N GLN A 23 -14.36 34.30 22.85
CA GLN A 23 -14.83 32.96 22.49
C GLN A 23 -15.52 32.35 23.70
N SER A 24 -16.84 32.23 23.65
CA SER A 24 -17.61 31.40 24.57
C SER A 24 -17.15 29.95 24.43
N ILE A 25 -16.52 29.40 25.46
CA ILE A 25 -16.11 28.00 25.53
C ILE A 25 -17.38 27.17 25.67
N THR A 26 -17.86 26.58 24.58
CA THR A 26 -18.88 25.53 24.66
C THR A 26 -18.21 24.27 25.22
N PRO A 27 -18.82 23.58 26.20
CA PRO A 27 -18.29 22.31 26.68
C PRO A 27 -18.33 21.29 25.53
N VAL A 28 -17.14 20.82 25.13
CA VAL A 28 -16.99 19.73 24.16
C VAL A 28 -17.67 18.48 24.72
N PRO A 29 -18.64 17.86 24.00
CA PRO A 29 -19.22 16.60 24.41
C PRO A 29 -18.11 15.56 24.58
N ARG A 30 -18.05 14.96 25.77
CA ARG A 30 -17.09 13.89 26.09
C ARG A 30 -17.28 12.77 25.04
N PRO A 31 -16.22 12.28 24.38
CA PRO A 31 -16.32 11.12 23.51
C PRO A 31 -16.95 9.96 24.29
N ALA A 32 -17.92 9.30 23.67
CA ALA A 32 -18.52 8.09 24.23
C ALA A 32 -17.41 7.12 24.65
N THR A 33 -17.57 6.59 25.87
CA THR A 33 -16.73 5.54 26.44
C THR A 33 -16.34 4.51 25.37
N PRO A 34 -15.06 4.07 25.30
CA PRO A 34 -14.69 2.99 24.40
C PRO A 34 -15.58 1.77 24.69
N PRO A 35 -16.00 1.03 23.65
CA PRO A 35 -16.81 -0.16 23.86
C PRO A 35 -16.04 -1.08 24.81
N THR A 36 -16.62 -1.29 26.00
CA THR A 36 -16.20 -2.38 26.86
C THR A 36 -16.41 -3.64 26.03
N PHE A 37 -15.32 -4.32 25.65
CA PHE A 37 -15.40 -5.63 25.05
C PHE A 37 -16.00 -6.57 26.10
N GLN A 38 -17.33 -6.66 26.12
CA GLN A 38 -18.01 -7.75 26.78
C GLN A 38 -17.57 -9.00 26.05
N LEU A 39 -16.78 -9.85 26.71
CA LEU A 39 -16.56 -11.23 26.32
C LEU A 39 -17.93 -11.89 26.37
N VAL A 40 -18.68 -11.86 25.26
CA VAL A 40 -19.93 -12.60 25.14
C VAL A 40 -19.53 -14.07 25.16
N PRO A 41 -19.90 -14.86 26.18
CA PRO A 41 -19.63 -16.28 26.21
C PRO A 41 -20.71 -16.97 25.38
N ASN A 42 -20.79 -16.65 24.08
CA ASN A 42 -21.74 -17.27 23.19
C ASN A 42 -21.04 -18.40 22.46
N GLY A 43 -21.32 -19.64 22.86
CA GLY A 43 -20.85 -20.88 22.26
C GLY A 43 -21.38 -21.15 20.85
N ASN A 44 -21.70 -20.09 20.09
CA ASN A 44 -21.98 -20.22 18.68
C ASN A 44 -20.64 -20.36 17.94
N PRO A 45 -20.46 -21.41 17.11
CA PRO A 45 -19.27 -21.53 16.30
C PRO A 45 -19.14 -20.27 15.42
N PRO A 46 -17.91 -19.77 15.19
CA PRO A 46 -17.71 -18.69 14.24
C PRO A 46 -18.35 -19.09 12.89
N PRO A 47 -18.99 -18.15 12.18
CA PRO A 47 -19.61 -18.46 10.90
C PRO A 47 -18.56 -19.07 9.95
N PRO A 48 -18.96 -20.02 9.08
CA PRO A 48 -18.04 -20.64 8.14
C PRO A 48 -17.39 -19.58 7.26
N TYR A 49 -16.08 -19.70 7.05
CA TYR A 49 -15.33 -18.79 6.20
C TYR A 49 -15.74 -18.94 4.73
N THR A 50 -16.20 -17.86 4.12
CA THR A 50 -16.52 -17.83 2.68
C THR A 50 -15.36 -17.21 1.92
N PRO A 51 -14.73 -17.93 0.98
CA PRO A 51 -13.68 -17.38 0.11
C PRO A 51 -14.14 -16.16 -0.66
N VAL A 52 -13.31 -15.11 -0.68
CA VAL A 52 -13.60 -13.86 -1.40
C VAL A 52 -12.75 -13.76 -2.66
N VAL A 53 -13.37 -13.38 -3.79
CA VAL A 53 -12.67 -13.05 -5.03
C VAL A 53 -12.60 -11.54 -5.18
N THR A 54 -11.39 -10.98 -5.14
CA THR A 54 -11.15 -9.53 -5.28
C THR A 54 -10.52 -9.24 -6.65
N PRO A 55 -11.20 -8.51 -7.54
CA PRO A 55 -10.58 -8.03 -8.78
C PRO A 55 -9.59 -6.91 -8.48
N VAL A 56 -8.45 -6.92 -9.15
CA VAL A 56 -7.38 -5.93 -8.97
C VAL A 56 -6.78 -5.59 -10.33
N GLU A 57 -6.81 -4.30 -10.68
CA GLU A 57 -6.23 -3.79 -11.92
C GLU A 57 -4.83 -3.22 -11.66
N VAL A 58 -3.89 -3.51 -12.55
CA VAL A 58 -2.49 -3.11 -12.39
C VAL A 58 -1.92 -2.57 -13.69
N THR A 59 -1.55 -1.29 -13.71
CA THR A 59 -0.80 -0.72 -14.85
C THR A 59 0.67 -0.57 -14.50
N ARG A 60 1.56 -1.02 -15.39
CA ARG A 60 3.01 -0.92 -15.24
C ARG A 60 3.67 -0.49 -16.54
N LYS A 61 4.78 0.23 -16.40
CA LYS A 61 5.67 0.59 -17.49
C LYS A 61 7.07 0.07 -17.22
N GLY A 62 7.80 -0.31 -18.25
CA GLY A 62 9.18 -0.73 -18.10
C GLY A 62 9.92 -0.88 -19.42
N ARG A 63 11.22 -1.15 -19.32
CA ARG A 63 12.09 -1.33 -20.48
C ARG A 63 12.03 -2.75 -21.02
N ALA A 64 12.20 -2.89 -22.32
CA ALA A 64 12.25 -4.21 -22.91
C ALA A 64 13.37 -5.11 -22.36
N ASN A 65 13.13 -6.41 -22.29
CA ASN A 65 14.05 -7.43 -21.76
C ASN A 65 14.50 -7.18 -20.31
N THR A 66 13.74 -6.40 -19.54
CA THR A 66 13.93 -6.23 -18.10
C THR A 66 12.72 -6.78 -17.35
N ASP A 67 12.92 -7.19 -16.09
CA ASP A 67 11.84 -7.67 -15.25
C ASP A 67 10.99 -6.46 -14.81
N ILE A 68 9.73 -6.43 -15.24
CA ILE A 68 8.72 -5.44 -14.86
C ILE A 68 7.89 -6.01 -13.71
N PHE A 69 7.84 -5.27 -12.60
CA PHE A 69 7.22 -5.73 -11.36
C PHE A 69 5.70 -5.55 -11.37
N LEU A 70 4.93 -6.64 -11.31
CA LEU A 70 3.46 -6.57 -11.31
C LEU A 70 2.90 -6.48 -9.88
N GLY A 71 3.42 -7.28 -8.95
CA GLY A 71 2.97 -7.27 -7.55
C GLY A 71 3.75 -8.25 -6.69
N VAL A 72 3.80 -8.02 -5.38
CA VAL A 72 4.24 -9.03 -4.40
C VAL A 72 3.04 -9.45 -3.57
N TYR A 73 2.95 -10.74 -3.25
CA TYR A 73 1.89 -11.31 -2.45
C TYR A 73 2.48 -12.11 -1.30
N LEU A 74 1.90 -11.92 -0.11
CA LEU A 74 2.24 -12.68 1.08
C LEU A 74 0.99 -12.91 1.93
N THR A 75 1.04 -13.90 2.81
CA THR A 75 0.10 -14.05 3.92
C THR A 75 0.76 -13.51 5.19
N LEU A 76 0.01 -12.72 5.95
CA LEU A 76 0.47 -12.15 7.21
C LEU A 76 -0.63 -12.31 8.26
N ASP A 77 -0.28 -12.83 9.43
CA ASP A 77 -1.20 -12.87 10.57
C ASP A 77 -1.21 -11.54 11.35
N ARG A 78 -1.99 -11.49 12.44
CA ARG A 78 -2.11 -10.28 13.28
C ARG A 78 -0.85 -10.02 14.10
N GLU A 79 -0.06 -11.06 14.32
CA GLU A 79 1.21 -11.09 15.03
C GLU A 79 2.41 -10.84 14.10
N CYS A 80 2.15 -10.43 12.85
CA CYS A 80 3.15 -10.11 11.83
C CYS A 80 4.03 -11.29 11.39
N LYS A 81 3.58 -12.53 11.60
CA LYS A 81 4.24 -13.73 11.11
C LYS A 81 3.78 -14.04 9.70
N VAL A 82 4.74 -14.48 8.90
CA VAL A 82 4.50 -14.91 7.53
C VAL A 82 3.80 -16.26 7.56
N GLY A 83 2.64 -16.33 6.92
CA GLY A 83 1.89 -17.57 6.76
C GLY A 83 2.39 -18.41 5.58
N ALA A 84 1.56 -19.36 5.13
CA ALA A 84 1.86 -20.13 3.94
C ALA A 84 1.84 -19.26 2.67
N THR A 85 2.83 -19.46 1.80
CA THR A 85 2.97 -18.71 0.54
C THR A 85 1.76 -18.91 -0.37
N PRO A 86 1.15 -17.84 -0.90
CA PRO A 86 0.04 -17.96 -1.84
C PRO A 86 0.51 -18.61 -3.16
N ARG A 87 -0.41 -19.28 -3.85
CA ARG A 87 -0.17 -19.86 -5.17
C ARG A 87 -0.54 -18.86 -6.26
N VAL A 88 0.24 -18.82 -7.34
CA VAL A 88 -0.06 -18.01 -8.54
C VAL A 88 -0.45 -18.93 -9.68
N GLU A 89 -1.56 -18.60 -10.33
CA GLU A 89 -2.09 -19.29 -11.50
C GLU A 89 -2.16 -18.31 -12.67
N PHE A 90 -1.31 -18.52 -13.67
CA PHE A 90 -1.31 -17.72 -14.89
C PHE A 90 -2.43 -18.20 -15.82
N ALA A 91 -3.20 -17.27 -16.39
CA ALA A 91 -4.24 -17.62 -17.36
C ALA A 91 -3.65 -18.14 -18.69
N GLY A 92 -2.41 -17.75 -19.00
CA GLY A 92 -1.66 -18.16 -20.17
C GLY A 92 -0.37 -17.34 -20.31
N ASP A 93 0.39 -17.60 -21.36
CA ASP A 93 1.55 -16.78 -21.68
C ASP A 93 1.11 -15.43 -22.31
N PRO A 94 1.75 -14.31 -21.92
CA PRO A 94 1.55 -13.01 -22.56
C PRO A 94 1.94 -13.00 -24.05
N LYS A 95 1.44 -12.04 -24.83
CA LYS A 95 1.76 -11.95 -26.26
C LYS A 95 3.20 -11.48 -26.51
N GLY A 96 3.71 -10.59 -25.65
CA GLY A 96 4.98 -9.91 -25.84
C GLY A 96 6.10 -10.36 -24.90
N GLY A 97 5.90 -11.43 -24.14
CA GLY A 97 6.86 -11.86 -23.12
C GLY A 97 6.41 -13.05 -22.28
N LYS A 98 6.97 -13.15 -21.08
CA LYS A 98 6.69 -14.25 -20.14
C LYS A 98 6.45 -13.75 -18.73
N LEU A 99 5.55 -14.41 -18.01
CA LEU A 99 5.36 -14.22 -16.58
C LEU A 99 6.27 -15.16 -15.80
N ARG A 100 6.76 -14.69 -14.66
CA ARG A 100 7.57 -15.46 -13.73
C ARG A 100 7.21 -15.11 -12.30
N THR A 101 7.37 -16.08 -11.42
CA THR A 101 7.35 -15.86 -9.99
C THR A 101 8.74 -15.97 -9.40
N ARG A 102 9.02 -15.18 -8.35
CA ARG A 102 10.24 -15.33 -7.55
C ARG A 102 10.02 -14.83 -6.14
N THR A 103 10.85 -15.27 -5.22
CA THR A 103 10.90 -14.70 -3.87
C THR A 103 11.41 -13.26 -3.93
N HIS A 104 10.77 -12.36 -3.20
CA HIS A 104 11.17 -10.95 -3.11
C HIS A 104 10.97 -10.42 -1.69
N PRO A 105 11.96 -9.74 -1.10
CA PRO A 105 11.79 -9.08 0.19
C PRO A 105 10.79 -7.93 0.05
N ILE A 106 9.89 -7.80 1.02
CA ILE A 106 8.83 -6.79 1.00
C ILE A 106 9.03 -5.84 2.17
N ASN A 107 8.84 -4.55 1.95
CA ASN A 107 8.66 -3.62 3.05
C ASN A 107 7.18 -3.64 3.49
N LEU A 108 6.89 -4.14 4.70
CA LEU A 108 5.52 -4.23 5.20
C LEU A 108 4.82 -2.86 5.34
N ARG A 109 5.56 -1.75 5.29
CA ARG A 109 4.97 -0.40 5.24
C ARG A 109 4.16 -0.17 3.96
N ASP A 110 4.55 -0.83 2.87
CA ASP A 110 3.97 -0.66 1.54
C ASP A 110 2.87 -1.70 1.23
N VAL A 111 2.59 -2.63 2.16
CA VAL A 111 1.60 -3.69 1.97
C VAL A 111 0.20 -3.21 2.38
N PRO A 112 -0.78 -3.19 1.46
CA PRO A 112 -2.16 -2.87 1.79
C PRO A 112 -2.76 -3.90 2.76
N GLY A 113 -3.32 -3.43 3.88
CA GLY A 113 -3.96 -4.28 4.89
C GLY A 113 -3.02 -4.84 5.97
N ALA A 114 -1.69 -4.67 5.85
CA ALA A 114 -0.77 -5.02 6.93
C ALA A 114 -0.97 -4.08 8.13
N PRO A 115 -0.94 -4.57 9.38
CA PRO A 115 -1.04 -3.73 10.56
C PRO A 115 0.18 -2.81 10.66
N ARG A 116 0.03 -1.59 10.10
CA ARG A 116 1.11 -0.60 9.93
C ARG A 116 1.80 -0.19 11.22
N ARG A 117 1.21 -0.41 12.40
CA ARG A 117 1.82 -0.06 13.70
C ARG A 117 2.57 -1.22 14.34
N THR A 118 2.16 -2.45 14.08
CA THR A 118 2.66 -3.65 14.76
C THR A 118 3.79 -4.32 13.97
N CYS A 119 3.75 -4.22 12.63
CA CYS A 119 4.67 -4.96 11.75
C CYS A 119 5.78 -4.09 11.13
N ILE A 120 6.07 -2.91 11.70
CA ILE A 120 7.11 -2.00 11.19
C ILE A 120 8.49 -2.62 11.43
N GLY A 121 9.34 -2.62 10.40
CA GLY A 121 10.75 -3.01 10.51
C GLY A 121 11.04 -4.45 10.08
N THR A 122 10.00 -5.25 9.83
CA THR A 122 10.17 -6.59 9.28
C THR A 122 10.11 -6.54 7.75
N SER A 123 11.06 -7.22 7.10
CA SER A 123 11.06 -7.40 5.64
C SER A 123 10.95 -8.87 5.27
N PRO A 124 9.76 -9.47 5.41
CA PRO A 124 9.57 -10.86 5.04
C PRO A 124 9.69 -11.03 3.52
N ASN A 125 10.01 -12.25 3.14
CA ASN A 125 9.96 -12.68 1.76
C ASN A 125 8.52 -12.97 1.37
N GLY A 126 8.05 -12.40 0.26
CA GLY A 126 6.83 -12.84 -0.39
C GLY A 126 7.05 -13.23 -1.84
N LEU A 127 5.96 -13.60 -2.50
CA LEU A 127 5.96 -14.10 -3.86
C LEU A 127 5.72 -12.94 -4.83
N ALA A 128 6.78 -12.54 -5.52
CA ALA A 128 6.71 -11.55 -6.59
C ALA A 128 6.25 -12.19 -7.88
N VAL A 129 5.41 -11.46 -8.62
CA VAL A 129 5.07 -11.74 -10.02
C VAL A 129 5.71 -10.67 -10.89
N THR A 130 6.51 -11.11 -11.85
CA THR A 130 7.22 -10.24 -12.79
C THR A 130 6.88 -10.61 -14.22
N TYR A 131 6.75 -9.59 -15.07
CA TYR A 131 6.68 -9.74 -16.52
C TYR A 131 8.05 -9.43 -17.13
N ARG A 132 8.52 -10.27 -18.05
CA ARG A 132 9.70 -9.97 -18.84
C ARG A 132 9.35 -10.02 -20.32
N SER A 133 9.48 -8.88 -20.98
CA SER A 133 9.21 -8.80 -22.42
C SER A 133 10.28 -9.53 -23.22
N ASP A 134 9.90 -9.93 -24.43
CA ASP A 134 10.86 -10.31 -25.46
C ASP A 134 11.72 -9.11 -25.87
N ARG A 135 12.93 -9.39 -26.37
CA ARG A 135 13.94 -8.36 -26.67
C ARG A 135 13.46 -7.29 -27.66
N ARG A 136 12.64 -7.70 -28.62
CA ARG A 136 12.14 -6.83 -29.71
C ARG A 136 10.73 -6.32 -29.48
N PHE A 137 10.04 -6.76 -28.43
CA PHE A 137 8.69 -6.32 -28.16
C PHE A 137 8.68 -4.87 -27.67
N ARG A 138 7.74 -4.08 -28.19
CA ARG A 138 7.44 -2.69 -27.80
C ARG A 138 5.93 -2.49 -27.94
N GLY A 139 5.36 -1.71 -27.03
CA GLY A 139 3.92 -1.45 -26.98
C GLY A 139 3.27 -2.05 -25.74
N GLU A 140 1.95 -2.22 -25.81
CA GLU A 140 1.13 -2.67 -24.69
C GLU A 140 0.88 -4.18 -24.75
N ASP A 141 1.00 -4.84 -23.60
CA ASP A 141 0.62 -6.23 -23.40
C ASP A 141 -0.37 -6.31 -22.24
N LYS A 142 -1.36 -7.20 -22.35
CA LYS A 142 -2.38 -7.43 -21.32
C LYS A 142 -2.24 -8.83 -20.78
N VAL A 143 -2.13 -8.95 -19.47
CA VAL A 143 -1.87 -10.22 -18.80
C VAL A 143 -2.84 -10.42 -17.64
N GLU A 144 -3.27 -11.67 -17.46
CA GLU A 144 -4.22 -12.04 -16.42
C GLU A 144 -3.66 -13.19 -15.58
N PHE A 145 -3.81 -13.08 -14.27
CA PHE A 145 -3.40 -14.13 -13.35
C PHE A 145 -4.19 -14.08 -12.05
N ARG A 146 -4.24 -15.22 -11.36
CA ARG A 146 -4.92 -15.36 -10.08
C ARG A 146 -3.90 -15.63 -8.99
N VAL A 147 -4.11 -15.00 -7.84
CA VAL A 147 -3.36 -15.29 -6.62
C VAL A 147 -4.31 -15.97 -5.65
N VAL A 148 -4.08 -17.25 -5.40
CA VAL A 148 -4.90 -18.10 -4.52
C VAL A 148 -4.23 -18.17 -3.15
N TYR A 149 -4.90 -17.65 -2.14
CA TYR A 149 -4.43 -17.65 -0.76
C TYR A 149 -4.83 -18.96 -0.06
N PRO A 150 -4.11 -19.38 1.00
CA PRO A 150 -4.40 -20.61 1.73
C PRO A 150 -5.80 -20.69 2.35
N ASN A 151 -6.42 -19.54 2.65
CA ASN A 151 -7.80 -19.47 3.13
C ASN A 151 -8.85 -19.63 2.01
N GLY A 152 -8.42 -19.78 0.75
CA GLY A 152 -9.27 -19.87 -0.42
C GLY A 152 -9.55 -18.54 -1.10
N ASP A 153 -9.16 -17.40 -0.50
CA ASP A 153 -9.33 -16.10 -1.15
C ASP A 153 -8.55 -16.03 -2.45
N VAL A 154 -9.11 -15.29 -3.40
CA VAL A 154 -8.51 -15.12 -4.70
C VAL A 154 -8.38 -13.64 -5.02
N ARG A 155 -7.19 -13.21 -5.45
CA ARG A 155 -7.05 -11.96 -6.18
C ARG A 155 -7.00 -12.24 -7.67
N ALA A 156 -7.99 -11.77 -8.41
CA ALA A 156 -8.02 -11.85 -9.87
C ALA A 156 -7.36 -10.59 -10.43
N ILE A 157 -6.18 -10.74 -11.03
CA ILE A 157 -5.35 -9.63 -11.49
C ILE A 157 -5.49 -9.48 -13.00
N SER A 158 -5.88 -8.27 -13.42
CA SER A 158 -5.82 -7.83 -14.81
C SER A 158 -4.74 -6.75 -14.91
N ALA A 159 -3.61 -7.08 -15.53
CA ALA A 159 -2.46 -6.19 -15.62
C ALA A 159 -2.20 -5.72 -17.06
N THR A 160 -1.98 -4.42 -17.21
CA THR A 160 -1.57 -3.77 -18.46
C THR A 160 -0.12 -3.34 -18.34
N VAL A 161 0.72 -3.85 -19.23
CA VAL A 161 2.17 -3.58 -19.25
C VAL A 161 2.52 -2.82 -20.52
N THR A 162 3.06 -1.61 -20.37
CA THR A 162 3.63 -0.85 -21.49
C THR A 162 5.14 -1.03 -21.52
N VAL A 163 5.66 -1.48 -22.66
CA VAL A 163 7.07 -1.70 -22.91
C VAL A 163 7.61 -0.65 -23.87
N GLU A 164 8.61 0.10 -23.40
CA GLU A 164 9.29 1.19 -24.11
C GLU A 164 10.78 0.83 -24.37
#